data_AF-A0A935XV53-F1
#
_entry.id   AF-A0A935XV53-F1
#
_cell.length_a   1.000
_cell.length_b   1.000
_cell.length_c   1.000
_cell.angle_alpha   90.00
_cell.angle_beta   90.00
_cell.angle_gamma   90.00
#
_symmetry.space_group_name_H-M   'P 1'
#
loop_
_entity.id
_entity.type
_entity.pdbx_description
1 polymer ?
#
loop_
_entity_poly.entity_id
_entity_poly.type
_entity_poly.pdbx_seq_one_letter_code
_entity_poly.pdbx_strand_id
1 'polypeptide(L)'
;MIVPFPAGATLDAVVRMVGERMAEGLKQSVVVENKTGASGIIGLSAAAKSAPDGYTMVSVSNSFAANPILRKDLPFDAARDFAPVAFIGATPHVLAVNPSVTANTVKELVEQARQRPGGLSYGSGGAGTISHFAGELLKSAAGIDLVHVPSGDKVLRSRQRFRPA
;
A
#
# COMPACT_ATOMS: atom_id res chain seq x y z
N MET A 1 -11.55 -4.06 -13.99
CA MET A 1 -10.20 -4.13 -13.40
C MET A 1 -10.28 -3.80 -11.91
N ILE A 2 -9.95 -4.77 -11.07
CA ILE A 2 -9.94 -4.66 -9.62
C ILE A 2 -8.67 -3.94 -9.17
N VAL A 3 -8.82 -2.94 -8.31
CA VAL A 3 -7.73 -2.26 -7.60
C VAL A 3 -7.83 -2.61 -6.11
N PRO A 4 -6.85 -3.30 -5.53
CA PRO A 4 -6.93 -3.75 -4.14
C PRO A 4 -6.63 -2.65 -3.09
N PHE A 5 -6.80 -1.38 -3.46
CA PHE A 5 -6.47 -0.19 -2.65
C PHE A 5 -7.55 0.89 -2.81
N PRO A 6 -7.67 1.83 -1.83
CA PRO A 6 -8.65 2.91 -1.89
C PRO A 6 -8.54 3.77 -3.14
N ALA A 7 -9.68 4.32 -3.57
CA ALA A 7 -9.72 5.31 -4.65
C ALA A 7 -8.84 6.52 -4.29
N GLY A 8 -8.14 7.06 -5.28
CA GLY A 8 -7.19 8.16 -5.08
C GLY A 8 -5.83 7.78 -4.49
N ALA A 9 -5.60 6.50 -4.14
CA ALA A 9 -4.26 6.01 -3.86
C ALA A 9 -3.41 6.01 -5.14
N THR A 10 -2.08 6.05 -5.02
CA THR A 10 -1.17 6.08 -6.17
C THR A 10 -1.43 4.96 -7.19
N LEU A 11 -1.71 3.73 -6.74
CA LEU A 11 -2.03 2.63 -7.64
C LEU A 11 -3.36 2.84 -8.40
N ASP A 12 -4.38 3.42 -7.76
CA ASP A 12 -5.66 3.71 -8.40
C ASP A 12 -5.50 4.72 -9.54
N ALA A 13 -4.71 5.78 -9.31
CA ALA A 13 -4.41 6.77 -10.33
C ALA A 13 -3.72 6.16 -11.56
N VAL A 14 -2.67 5.35 -11.34
CA VAL A 14 -1.94 4.67 -12.42
C VAL A 14 -2.86 3.71 -13.18
N VAL A 15 -3.65 2.91 -12.47
CA VAL A 15 -4.60 1.96 -13.07
C VAL A 15 -5.64 2.67 -13.94
N ARG A 16 -6.16 3.82 -13.50
CA ARG A 16 -7.13 4.60 -14.30
C ARG A 16 -6.51 5.07 -15.61
N MET A 17 -5.31 5.63 -15.56
CA MET A 17 -4.57 6.03 -16.78
C MET A 17 -4.32 4.85 -17.72
N VAL A 18 -3.90 3.70 -17.18
CA VAL A 18 -3.70 2.47 -17.96
C VAL A 18 -5.03 1.98 -18.56
N GLY A 19 -6.10 1.98 -17.78
CA GLY A 19 -7.43 1.54 -18.19
C GLY A 19 -8.01 2.38 -19.33
N GLU A 20 -7.81 3.70 -19.28
CA GLU A 20 -8.18 4.61 -20.39
C GLU A 20 -7.46 4.22 -21.68
N ARG A 21 -6.12 4.04 -21.63
CA ARG A 21 -5.34 3.66 -22.80
C ARG A 21 -5.69 2.26 -23.31
N MET A 22 -5.96 1.32 -22.42
CA MET A 22 -6.41 -0.03 -22.77
C MET A 22 -7.76 0.00 -23.47
N ALA A 23 -8.71 0.82 -23.01
CA ALA A 23 -10.03 0.92 -23.60
C ALA A 23 -9.98 1.35 -25.07
N GLU A 24 -9.07 2.25 -25.42
CA GLU A 24 -8.84 2.67 -26.82
C GLU A 24 -8.40 1.51 -27.73
N GLY A 25 -7.56 0.60 -27.21
CA GLY A 25 -7.06 -0.56 -27.94
C GLY A 25 -8.06 -1.70 -28.01
N LEU A 26 -8.74 -1.98 -26.90
CA LEU A 26 -9.73 -3.06 -26.78
C LEU A 26 -11.06 -2.72 -27.44
N LYS A 27 -11.33 -1.44 -27.71
CA LYS A 27 -12.65 -0.95 -28.15
C LYS A 27 -13.77 -1.34 -27.18
N GLN A 28 -13.43 -1.47 -25.90
CA GLN A 28 -14.31 -1.84 -24.81
C GLN A 28 -13.97 -1.00 -23.58
N SER A 29 -14.96 -0.73 -22.73
CA SER A 29 -14.73 0.03 -21.50
C SER A 29 -13.93 -0.79 -20.49
N VAL A 30 -12.97 -0.14 -19.83
CA VAL A 30 -12.26 -0.72 -18.69
C VAL A 30 -12.79 -0.07 -17.42
N VAL A 31 -13.67 -0.77 -16.70
CA VAL A 31 -14.26 -0.28 -15.44
C VAL A 31 -13.30 -0.56 -14.28
N VAL A 32 -12.93 0.46 -13.52
CA VAL A 32 -12.07 0.35 -12.34
C VAL A 32 -12.91 0.17 -11.07
N GLU A 33 -12.67 -0.90 -10.32
CA GLU A 33 -13.36 -1.20 -9.06
C GLU A 33 -12.36 -1.29 -7.89
N ASN A 34 -12.50 -0.42 -6.89
CA ASN A 34 -11.65 -0.43 -5.70
C ASN A 34 -12.17 -1.44 -4.65
N LYS A 35 -11.50 -2.59 -4.51
CA LYS A 35 -11.79 -3.61 -3.48
C LYS A 35 -10.71 -3.61 -2.40
N THR A 36 -10.89 -2.75 -1.39
CA THR A 36 -9.84 -2.43 -0.41
C THR A 36 -9.80 -3.37 0.80
N GLY A 37 -8.67 -3.41 1.49
CA GLY A 37 -8.54 -4.01 2.84
C GLY A 37 -7.60 -5.21 2.91
N ALA A 38 -7.16 -5.53 4.13
CA ALA A 38 -6.24 -6.63 4.44
C ALA A 38 -4.98 -6.63 3.54
N SER A 39 -4.36 -5.47 3.33
CA SER A 39 -3.17 -5.32 2.47
C SER A 39 -3.38 -5.83 1.03
N GLY A 40 -4.62 -5.69 0.56
CA GLY A 40 -5.06 -6.04 -0.78
C GLY A 40 -5.64 -7.45 -0.93
N ILE A 41 -5.63 -8.28 0.11
CA ILE A 41 -6.10 -9.67 0.05
C ILE A 41 -7.57 -9.77 -0.35
N ILE A 42 -8.41 -8.82 0.06
CA ILE A 42 -9.84 -8.83 -0.30
C ILE A 42 -10.01 -8.71 -1.82
N GLY A 43 -9.34 -7.73 -2.45
CA GLY A 43 -9.38 -7.55 -3.90
C GLY A 43 -8.72 -8.69 -4.67
N LEU A 44 -7.60 -9.19 -4.18
CA LEU A 44 -6.90 -10.34 -4.77
C LEU A 44 -7.75 -11.62 -4.71
N SER A 45 -8.40 -11.90 -3.58
CA SER A 45 -9.29 -13.06 -3.45
C SER A 45 -10.51 -12.97 -4.37
N ALA A 46 -11.08 -11.78 -4.52
CA ALA A 46 -12.18 -11.57 -5.46
C ALA A 46 -11.74 -11.82 -6.91
N ALA A 47 -10.52 -11.40 -7.27
CA ALA A 47 -9.95 -11.65 -8.59
C ALA A 47 -9.65 -13.14 -8.82
N ALA A 48 -9.01 -13.83 -7.87
CA ALA A 48 -8.71 -15.26 -7.97
C ALA A 48 -9.97 -16.14 -8.15
N LYS A 49 -11.10 -15.71 -7.60
CA LYS A 49 -12.39 -16.41 -7.72
C LYS A 49 -13.20 -16.02 -8.96
N SER A 50 -12.71 -15.07 -9.76
CA SER A 50 -13.39 -14.64 -10.98
C SER A 50 -13.20 -15.64 -12.11
N ALA A 51 -14.07 -15.60 -13.12
CA ALA A 51 -13.91 -16.43 -14.30
C ALA A 51 -12.61 -16.05 -15.05
N PRO A 52 -11.79 -17.03 -15.48
CA PRO A 52 -10.56 -16.77 -16.23
C PRO A 52 -10.87 -16.50 -17.72
N ASP A 53 -11.76 -15.55 -18.00
CA ASP A 53 -12.28 -15.23 -19.34
C ASP A 53 -11.71 -13.93 -19.93
N GLY A 54 -10.80 -13.27 -19.21
CA GLY A 54 -10.15 -12.03 -19.62
C GLY A 54 -10.94 -10.74 -19.30
N TYR A 55 -12.18 -10.83 -18.82
CA TYR A 55 -12.97 -9.66 -18.43
C TYR A 55 -12.65 -9.15 -17.03
N THR A 56 -12.07 -10.01 -16.18
CA THR A 56 -11.57 -9.61 -14.87
C THR A 56 -10.05 -9.58 -14.86
N MET A 57 -9.50 -8.39 -14.63
CA MET A 57 -8.07 -8.17 -14.36
C MET A 57 -7.92 -7.56 -12.99
N VAL A 58 -6.77 -7.76 -12.35
CA VAL A 58 -6.43 -7.18 -11.06
C VAL A 58 -5.07 -6.49 -11.13
N SER A 59 -4.97 -5.29 -10.56
CA SER A 59 -3.68 -4.65 -10.34
C SER A 59 -3.06 -5.15 -9.05
N VAL A 60 -1.75 -5.32 -9.05
CA VAL A 60 -1.00 -5.80 -7.89
C VAL A 60 0.05 -4.78 -7.47
N SER A 61 0.49 -4.88 -6.23
CA SER A 61 1.62 -4.12 -5.69
C SER A 61 2.56 -5.08 -4.96
N ASN A 62 3.62 -4.58 -4.32
CA ASN A 62 4.53 -5.39 -3.52
C ASN A 62 3.83 -6.24 -2.44
N SER A 63 2.64 -5.84 -1.98
CA SER A 63 1.86 -6.65 -1.04
C SER A 63 1.50 -8.04 -1.61
N PHE A 64 1.37 -8.18 -2.92
CA PHE A 64 1.10 -9.47 -3.58
C PHE A 64 2.22 -10.48 -3.33
N ALA A 65 3.48 -10.04 -3.40
CA ALA A 65 4.64 -10.88 -3.10
C ALA A 65 4.86 -11.06 -1.58
N ALA A 66 4.51 -10.06 -0.78
CA ALA A 66 4.68 -10.08 0.67
C ALA A 66 3.69 -11.01 1.39
N ASN A 67 2.43 -11.01 0.94
CA ASN A 67 1.33 -11.67 1.64
C ASN A 67 1.56 -13.18 1.87
N PRO A 68 2.08 -13.97 0.89
CA PRO A 68 2.35 -15.40 1.11
C PRO A 68 3.42 -15.69 2.16
N ILE A 69 4.33 -14.73 2.40
CA ILE A 69 5.39 -14.86 3.41
C ILE A 69 4.83 -14.48 4.79
N LEU A 70 3.98 -13.45 4.83
CA LEU A 70 3.45 -12.90 6.08
C LEU A 70 2.22 -13.63 6.62
N ARG A 71 1.52 -14.40 5.79
CA ARG A 71 0.24 -15.04 6.15
C ARG A 71 0.20 -16.49 5.71
N LYS A 72 -0.18 -17.36 6.63
CA LYS A 72 -0.26 -18.80 6.40
C LYS A 72 -1.56 -19.23 5.70
N ASP A 73 -2.61 -18.43 5.82
CA ASP A 73 -3.99 -18.74 5.48
C ASP A 73 -4.53 -17.81 4.38
N LEU A 74 -3.80 -17.71 3.27
CA LEU A 74 -4.27 -16.93 2.14
C LEU A 74 -5.42 -17.64 1.41
N PRO A 75 -6.47 -16.90 1.01
CA PRO A 75 -7.61 -17.45 0.26
C PRO A 75 -7.34 -17.60 -1.24
N PHE A 76 -6.07 -17.62 -1.65
CA PHE A 76 -5.57 -17.78 -3.02
C PHE A 76 -4.09 -18.22 -2.98
N ASP A 77 -3.64 -18.86 -4.05
CA ASP A 77 -2.23 -19.13 -4.34
C ASP A 77 -1.70 -18.08 -5.33
N ALA A 78 -0.77 -17.24 -4.88
CA ALA A 78 -0.25 -16.13 -5.69
C ALA A 78 0.50 -16.59 -6.95
N ALA A 79 1.09 -17.79 -6.95
CA ALA A 79 1.86 -18.31 -8.07
C ALA A 79 0.99 -19.10 -9.06
N ARG A 80 -0.11 -19.71 -8.60
CA ARG A 80 -0.97 -20.58 -9.41
C ARG A 80 -2.24 -19.91 -9.90
N ASP A 81 -2.83 -19.02 -9.12
CA ASP A 81 -4.17 -18.47 -9.40
C ASP A 81 -4.13 -17.20 -10.26
N PHE A 82 -2.94 -16.69 -10.61
CA PHE A 82 -2.77 -15.45 -11.36
C PHE A 82 -1.81 -15.61 -12.54
N ALA A 83 -2.24 -15.15 -13.71
CA ALA A 83 -1.37 -15.01 -14.88
C ALA A 83 -0.80 -13.58 -14.94
N PRO A 84 0.53 -13.41 -15.06
CA PRO A 84 1.12 -12.09 -15.24
C PRO A 84 0.79 -11.54 -16.63
N VAL A 85 0.36 -10.27 -16.69
CA VAL A 85 0.00 -9.60 -17.95
C VAL A 85 1.05 -8.57 -18.35
N ALA A 86 1.27 -7.56 -17.51
CA ALA A 86 2.21 -6.48 -17.79
C ALA A 86 2.71 -5.79 -16.52
N PHE A 87 3.92 -5.24 -16.60
CA PHE A 87 4.42 -4.30 -15.60
C PHE A 87 4.00 -2.88 -15.97
N ILE A 88 3.21 -2.24 -15.11
CA ILE A 88 2.60 -0.93 -15.43
C ILE A 88 3.34 0.27 -14.82
N GLY A 89 4.34 0.03 -13.96
CA GLY A 89 5.18 1.10 -13.42
C GLY A 89 5.76 0.81 -12.03
N ALA A 90 6.74 1.61 -11.65
CA ALA A 90 7.31 1.70 -10.30
C ALA A 90 7.20 3.14 -9.80
N THR A 91 7.04 3.30 -8.49
CA THR A 91 7.05 4.61 -7.85
C THR A 91 8.08 4.64 -6.71
N PRO A 92 8.97 5.66 -6.67
CA PRO A 92 9.89 5.80 -5.55
C PRO A 92 9.11 6.08 -4.27
N HIS A 93 9.60 5.55 -3.14
CA HIS A 93 9.08 5.88 -1.83
C HIS A 93 9.85 7.05 -1.23
N VAL A 94 9.12 7.99 -0.63
CA VAL A 94 9.68 9.18 0.00
C VAL A 94 9.43 9.10 1.50
N LEU A 95 10.47 9.37 2.27
CA LEU A 95 10.36 9.59 3.71
C LEU A 95 9.92 11.04 3.94
N ALA A 96 8.74 11.22 4.53
CA ALA A 96 8.21 12.51 4.90
C ALA A 96 7.91 12.53 6.40
N VAL A 97 8.12 13.69 7.02
CA VAL A 97 7.84 13.91 8.43
C VAL A 97 6.74 14.96 8.60
N ASN A 98 6.01 14.90 9.71
CA ASN A 98 5.09 15.97 10.07
C ASN A 98 5.89 17.25 10.39
N PRO A 99 5.38 18.46 10.07
CA PRO A 99 6.10 19.71 10.39
C PRO A 99 6.44 19.91 11.88
N SER A 100 5.75 19.24 12.79
CA SER A 100 6.08 19.23 14.24
C SER A 100 7.31 18.39 14.60
N VAL A 101 7.78 17.53 13.70
CA VAL A 101 9.03 16.78 13.87
C VAL A 101 10.17 17.68 13.41
N THR A 102 10.97 18.14 14.36
CA THR A 102 12.10 19.05 14.13
C THR A 102 13.34 18.30 13.62
N ALA A 103 13.20 17.64 12.48
CA ALA A 103 14.28 16.97 11.77
C ALA A 103 14.20 17.31 10.27
N ASN A 104 15.22 17.98 9.76
CA ASN A 104 15.33 18.39 8.35
C ASN A 104 16.19 17.42 7.54
N THR A 105 16.90 16.51 8.21
CA THR A 105 17.72 15.47 7.59
C THR A 105 17.38 14.09 8.17
N VAL A 106 17.67 13.04 7.40
CA VAL A 106 17.51 11.65 7.89
C VAL A 106 18.38 11.41 9.12
N LYS A 107 19.57 12.02 9.19
CA LYS A 107 20.46 11.94 10.34
C LYS A 107 19.80 12.52 11.60
N GLU A 108 19.25 13.73 11.52
CA GLU A 108 18.52 14.36 12.62
C GLU A 108 17.32 13.52 13.07
N LEU A 109 16.58 12.94 12.12
CA LEU A 109 15.45 12.07 12.44
C LEU A 109 15.90 10.83 13.23
N VAL A 110 16.99 10.19 12.80
CA VAL A 110 17.57 9.02 13.47
C VAL A 110 18.07 9.38 14.87
N GLU A 111 18.77 10.50 15.02
CA GLU A 111 19.24 10.99 16.32
C GLU A 111 18.06 11.27 17.27
N GLN A 112 17.03 11.95 16.78
CA GLN A 112 15.81 12.22 17.54
C GLN A 112 15.10 10.93 17.96
N ALA A 113 15.01 9.93 17.07
CA ALA A 113 14.40 8.64 17.37
C ALA A 113 15.20 7.84 18.42
N ARG A 114 16.54 7.94 18.41
CA ARG A 114 17.41 7.29 19.40
C ARG A 114 17.27 7.88 20.79
N GLN A 115 17.06 9.19 20.89
CA GLN A 115 16.88 9.88 22.18
C GLN A 115 15.60 9.44 22.90
N ARG A 116 14.58 9.03 22.15
CA ARG A 116 13.30 8.58 22.70
C ARG A 116 12.75 7.37 21.92
N PRO A 117 13.24 6.15 22.20
CA PRO A 117 12.73 4.92 21.60
C PRO A 117 11.21 4.81 21.77
N GLY A 118 10.48 4.51 20.69
CA GLY A 118 9.01 4.44 20.67
C GLY A 118 8.31 5.80 20.78
N GLY A 119 9.05 6.92 20.83
CA GLY A 119 8.50 8.27 20.93
C GLY A 119 7.98 8.84 19.61
N LEU A 120 8.43 8.28 18.49
CA LEU A 120 7.97 8.62 17.15
C LEU A 120 7.14 7.47 16.57
N SER A 121 6.14 7.83 15.77
CA SER A 121 5.26 6.91 15.08
C SER A 121 5.26 7.18 13.59
N TYR A 122 5.12 6.14 12.77
CA TYR A 122 5.05 6.27 11.32
C TYR A 122 3.76 5.63 10.76
N GLY A 123 3.17 6.30 9.78
CA GLY A 123 1.97 5.83 9.10
C GLY A 123 2.30 4.88 7.94
N SER A 124 1.44 3.91 7.67
CA SER A 124 1.54 3.06 6.47
C SER A 124 0.17 2.73 5.87
N GLY A 125 0.16 2.02 4.74
CA GLY A 125 -1.05 1.45 4.15
C GLY A 125 -1.60 0.20 4.87
N GLY A 126 -0.96 -0.27 5.94
CA GLY A 126 -1.27 -1.54 6.60
C GLY A 126 -0.07 -2.48 6.71
N ALA A 127 -0.17 -3.47 7.59
CA ALA A 127 0.87 -4.50 7.76
C ALA A 127 1.12 -5.28 6.47
N GLY A 128 2.38 -5.33 6.04
CA GLY A 128 2.81 -6.00 4.80
C GLY A 128 2.71 -5.15 3.52
N THR A 129 2.33 -3.87 3.65
CA THR A 129 2.48 -2.90 2.55
C THR A 129 3.92 -2.43 2.41
N ILE A 130 4.30 -1.89 1.25
CA ILE A 130 5.65 -1.35 1.02
C ILE A 130 6.02 -0.23 2.02
N SER A 131 5.07 0.61 2.44
CA SER A 131 5.33 1.65 3.44
C SER A 131 5.57 1.08 4.84
N HIS A 132 4.95 -0.06 5.19
CA HIS A 132 5.30 -0.79 6.40
C HIS A 132 6.73 -1.34 6.33
N PHE A 133 7.08 -2.01 5.23
CA PHE A 133 8.44 -2.54 5.07
C PHE A 133 9.52 -1.47 5.00
N ALA A 134 9.23 -0.31 4.39
CA ALA A 134 10.16 0.82 4.40
C ALA A 134 10.44 1.31 5.83
N GLY A 135 9.40 1.38 6.68
CA GLY A 135 9.56 1.75 8.08
C GLY A 135 10.32 0.70 8.89
N GLU A 136 10.00 -0.58 8.74
CA GLU A 136 10.75 -1.66 9.41
C GLU A 136 12.21 -1.76 8.93
N LEU A 137 12.46 -1.55 7.64
CA LEU A 137 13.81 -1.47 7.10
C LEU A 137 14.58 -0.29 7.68
N LEU A 138 13.96 0.88 7.82
CA LEU A 138 14.57 2.05 8.46
C LEU A 138 14.92 1.77 9.92
N LYS A 139 13.99 1.18 10.69
CA LYS A 139 14.22 0.76 12.09
C LYS A 139 15.42 -0.17 12.20
N SER A 140 15.45 -1.22 11.37
CA SER A 140 16.52 -2.21 11.36
C SER A 140 17.86 -1.63 10.95
N ALA A 141 17.90 -0.84 9.86
CA ALA A 141 19.15 -0.29 9.33
C ALA A 141 19.73 0.79 10.24
N ALA A 142 18.88 1.60 10.86
CA ALA A 142 19.32 2.71 11.72
C ALA A 142 19.37 2.34 13.20
N GLY A 143 18.96 1.14 13.61
CA GLY A 143 18.92 0.72 15.01
C GLY A 143 18.06 1.64 15.88
N ILE A 144 16.87 2.00 15.38
CA ILE A 144 15.91 2.89 16.05
C ILE A 144 14.57 2.19 16.25
N ASP A 145 13.81 2.65 17.24
CA ASP A 145 12.46 2.14 17.48
C ASP A 145 11.41 3.20 17.15
N LEU A 146 10.50 2.83 16.23
CA LEU A 146 9.39 3.64 15.76
C LEU A 146 8.11 2.82 15.87
N VAL A 147 7.03 3.47 16.32
CA VAL A 147 5.70 2.84 16.43
C VAL A 147 5.03 2.83 15.06
N HIS A 148 4.75 1.65 14.53
CA HIS A 148 3.98 1.49 13.29
C HIS A 148 2.50 1.76 13.53
N VAL A 149 1.89 2.62 12.70
CA VAL A 149 0.45 2.92 12.73
C VAL A 149 -0.17 2.66 11.34
N PRO A 150 -0.95 1.58 11.16
CA PRO A 150 -1.56 1.27 9.87
C PRO A 150 -2.73 2.20 9.52
N SER A 151 -2.95 2.46 8.23
CA SER A 151 -4.11 3.22 7.78
C SER A 151 -5.39 2.45 8.11
N GLY A 152 -6.36 3.15 8.71
CA GLY A 152 -7.57 2.54 9.28
C GLY A 152 -7.51 2.36 10.80
N ASP A 153 -6.33 2.51 11.42
CA ASP A 153 -6.23 2.52 12.88
C ASP A 153 -6.77 3.83 13.47
N LYS A 154 -7.57 3.74 14.53
CA LYS A 154 -8.33 4.90 15.08
C LYS A 154 -7.41 5.99 15.65
N VAL A 155 -6.14 5.68 15.91
CA VAL A 155 -5.15 6.57 16.52
C VAL A 155 -4.90 7.84 15.69
N LEU A 156 -4.87 7.73 14.35
CA LEU A 156 -4.71 8.90 13.48
C LEU A 156 -6.01 9.72 13.37
N ARG A 157 -7.18 9.07 13.44
CA ARG A 157 -8.49 9.76 13.44
C ARG A 157 -8.73 10.57 14.72
N SER A 158 -8.20 10.14 15.86
CA SER A 158 -8.32 10.90 17.12
C SER A 158 -7.47 12.17 17.18
N ARG A 159 -6.40 12.27 16.39
CA ARG A 159 -5.55 13.47 16.33
C ARG A 159 -5.91 14.45 15.21
N GLN A 160 -6.76 14.05 14.27
CA GLN A 160 -7.25 14.87 13.15
C GLN A 160 -8.65 15.48 13.37
N ARG A 161 -9.20 15.47 14.60
CA ARG A 161 -10.37 16.33 14.89
C ARG A 161 -9.91 17.79 14.87
N PHE A 162 -9.96 18.38 13.68
CA PHE A 162 -9.95 19.81 13.45
C PHE A 162 -10.90 20.47 14.46
N ARG A 163 -10.34 21.35 15.31
CA ARG A 163 -11.12 22.41 15.93
C ARG A 163 -11.45 23.41 14.84
N PRO A 164 -12.72 23.62 14.46
CA PRO A 164 -13.08 24.81 13.72
C PRO A 164 -12.90 26.02 14.64
N ALA A 165 -12.35 27.10 14.08
CA ALA A 165 -12.47 28.44 14.65
C ALA A 165 -13.91 28.93 14.46
#